data_AF-E7N9A8-F1
#
_entry.id   AF-E7N9A8-F1
#
_cell.length_a   1.000
_cell.length_b   1.000
_cell.length_c   1.000
_cell.angle_alpha   90.00
_cell.angle_beta   90.00
_cell.angle_gamma   90.00
#
_symmetry.space_group_name_H-M   'P 1'
#
loop_
_entity.id
_entity.type
_entity.pdbx_description
1 polymer ?
#
loop_
_entity_poly.entity_id
_entity_poly.type
_entity_poly.pdbx_seq_one_letter_code
_entity_poly.pdbx_strand_id
1 'polypeptide(L)'
;MSAHDDAQSNRREQRNQPSRLIRSRRLRWLGGRSRAGEQAERAGQPDQSSQSIQSDPSGQGGVTPQVGGSIPGIQPLEMAAADFGNLRAQHSSMRQRGAAMAGQREGVGWLYARIYCAGGDDTDALLPEVAQWLTRARGQWDIRSAHFLRFVDLRGHHIRLRLKAVEGVLDEAYASMRELGAVAQQAEARTVQRLVSDPMTGGIGASRPGITFGVYGPEYDKYGGVAGVEEAERHFYVSSRWCLDHQVWQIPRPVPRAALAARFLALAARSAPLPEAELLSAHLRMWGSRLPAHLRDGSALGPIVQQLLEVIEFQFDEIPSWSQAAGAIGELADDAGRAIGVMGAGTGGRRALDLLHIDVNRLGLNPAEECVAGLCARQLLTGGAVPPAQPSAAVG
;
A
#
# COMPACT_ATOMS: atom_id res chain seq x y z
N MET A 1 -2.52 28.54 -6.81
CA MET A 1 -1.66 28.76 -5.63
C MET A 1 -0.21 28.75 -6.12
N SER A 2 0.59 29.74 -5.70
CA SER A 2 1.85 30.16 -6.35
C SER A 2 3.03 29.21 -6.11
N ALA A 3 3.84 29.01 -7.17
CA ALA A 3 5.11 28.25 -7.21
C ALA A 3 6.24 28.77 -6.29
N HIS A 4 5.94 29.71 -5.40
CA HIS A 4 6.89 30.28 -4.44
C HIS A 4 6.99 29.48 -3.13
N ASP A 5 5.97 28.70 -2.77
CA ASP A 5 5.96 27.90 -1.53
C ASP A 5 6.80 26.60 -1.66
N ASP A 6 6.84 25.99 -2.85
CA ASP A 6 7.62 24.77 -3.12
C ASP A 6 9.14 25.01 -3.14
N ALA A 7 9.56 26.24 -3.45
CA ALA A 7 10.98 26.62 -3.42
C ALA A 7 11.48 26.83 -1.98
N GLN A 8 10.60 27.18 -1.04
CA GLN A 8 10.96 27.34 0.38
C GLN A 8 10.95 26.02 1.15
N SER A 9 10.07 25.07 0.80
CA SER A 9 10.07 23.72 1.39
C SER A 9 11.38 22.97 1.08
N ASN A 10 11.84 23.02 -0.17
CA ASN A 10 13.10 22.42 -0.62
C ASN A 10 14.36 22.99 0.09
N ARG A 11 14.36 24.28 0.48
CA ARG A 11 15.49 24.86 1.23
C ARG A 11 15.47 24.51 2.71
N ARG A 12 14.29 24.26 3.30
CA ARG A 12 14.17 23.82 4.70
C ARG A 12 14.56 22.35 4.88
N GLU A 13 14.27 21.48 3.90
CA GLU A 13 14.75 20.08 3.89
C GLU A 13 16.29 19.96 3.89
N GLN A 14 17.01 20.91 3.28
CA GLN A 14 18.48 20.90 3.31
C GLN A 14 19.08 21.29 4.67
N ARG A 15 18.33 21.97 5.55
CA ARG A 15 18.83 22.50 6.82
C ARG A 15 18.66 21.55 8.01
N ASN A 16 17.85 20.49 7.86
CA ASN A 16 17.54 19.53 8.92
C ASN A 16 18.40 18.25 8.89
N GLN A 17 19.66 18.32 8.46
CA GLN A 17 20.57 17.18 8.59
C GLN A 17 21.19 17.10 10.00
N PRO A 18 20.87 16.08 10.82
CA PRO A 18 21.73 15.72 11.94
C PRO A 18 23.02 15.05 11.43
N SER A 19 24.10 15.37 12.13
CA SER A 19 25.47 14.92 11.85
C SER A 19 25.64 13.39 11.88
N ARG A 20 26.20 12.87 10.79
CA ARG A 20 26.95 11.60 10.62
C ARG A 20 26.31 10.33 11.20
N LEU A 21 25.43 9.72 10.41
CA LEU A 21 25.21 8.26 10.44
C LEU A 21 26.33 7.54 9.67
N ILE A 22 26.91 6.50 10.28
CA ILE A 22 28.04 5.73 9.76
C ILE A 22 27.55 4.90 8.55
N ARG A 23 28.11 5.19 7.37
CA ARG A 23 27.74 4.54 6.10
C ARG A 23 28.58 3.28 5.85
N SER A 24 27.95 2.22 5.34
CA SER A 24 28.65 1.04 4.78
C SER A 24 29.60 1.44 3.64
N ARG A 25 30.73 0.74 3.54
CA ARG A 25 31.89 1.16 2.72
C ARG A 25 31.61 1.24 1.21
N ARG A 26 30.64 0.50 0.68
CA ARG A 26 30.33 0.45 -0.77
C ARG A 26 29.45 1.59 -1.28
N LEU A 27 28.60 2.18 -0.43
CA LEU A 27 27.72 3.29 -0.83
C LEU A 27 28.44 4.64 -1.00
N ARG A 28 29.73 4.71 -0.66
CA ARG A 28 30.56 5.91 -0.84
C ARG A 28 30.93 6.19 -2.31
N TRP A 29 30.86 5.19 -3.18
CA TRP A 29 31.50 5.26 -4.50
C TRP A 29 30.56 5.64 -5.67
N LEU A 30 29.23 5.62 -5.48
CA LEU A 30 28.26 5.86 -6.56
C LEU A 30 27.51 7.21 -6.47
N GLY A 31 27.75 8.01 -5.43
CA GLY A 31 27.07 9.31 -5.23
C GLY A 31 27.66 10.50 -6.00
N GLY A 32 28.63 10.28 -6.90
CA GLY A 32 29.40 11.35 -7.53
C GLY A 32 29.44 11.25 -9.04
N ARG A 33 28.31 11.50 -9.72
CA ARG A 33 28.22 12.00 -11.11
C ARG A 33 26.75 12.00 -11.56
N SER A 34 26.17 13.18 -11.72
CA SER A 34 25.21 13.58 -12.78
C SER A 34 24.44 14.83 -12.36
N ARG A 35 25.05 16.00 -12.59
CA ARG A 35 24.37 17.30 -12.69
C ARG A 35 24.63 17.80 -14.11
N ALA A 36 23.95 17.20 -15.08
CA ALA A 36 23.92 17.64 -16.47
C ALA A 36 22.76 16.89 -17.15
N GLY A 37 21.64 17.56 -17.38
CA GLY A 37 20.48 16.95 -18.03
C GLY A 37 19.24 17.85 -18.11
N GLU A 38 19.15 18.91 -17.30
CA GLU A 38 17.95 19.76 -17.22
C GLU A 38 17.76 20.79 -18.36
N GLN A 39 18.33 20.61 -19.56
CA GLN A 39 18.21 21.65 -20.61
C GLN A 39 18.00 21.19 -22.05
N ALA A 40 17.67 19.94 -22.32
CA ALA A 40 17.40 19.51 -23.69
C ALA A 40 16.14 18.66 -23.76
N GLU A 41 15.00 19.28 -24.03
CA GLU A 41 13.80 18.62 -24.59
C GLU A 41 12.76 19.69 -24.96
N ARG A 42 13.08 20.42 -26.04
CA ARG A 42 12.12 21.22 -26.80
C ARG A 42 12.12 20.62 -28.21
N ALA A 43 10.94 20.17 -28.66
CA ALA A 43 10.54 19.73 -30.01
C ALA A 43 10.42 18.22 -30.26
N GLY A 44 9.28 17.83 -30.85
CA GLY A 44 9.16 16.65 -31.73
C GLY A 44 8.02 15.68 -31.42
N GLN A 45 6.88 15.85 -32.10
CA GLN A 45 5.73 14.92 -32.14
C GLN A 45 5.90 13.81 -33.22
N PRO A 46 4.98 12.81 -33.32
CA PRO A 46 5.24 11.43 -33.77
C PRO A 46 4.63 11.04 -35.13
N ASP A 47 4.93 9.81 -35.62
CA ASP A 47 4.14 9.06 -36.62
C ASP A 47 4.44 7.54 -36.49
N GLN A 48 3.48 6.67 -36.13
CA GLN A 48 2.53 5.86 -36.92
C GLN A 48 3.09 4.71 -37.80
N SER A 49 2.66 3.47 -37.48
CA SER A 49 2.17 2.36 -38.35
C SER A 49 2.49 1.01 -37.67
N SER A 50 1.57 0.12 -37.26
CA SER A 50 0.45 -0.62 -37.89
C SER A 50 0.82 -2.06 -38.26
N GLN A 51 -0.11 -2.98 -37.98
CA GLN A 51 -0.30 -4.36 -38.50
C GLN A 51 0.61 -5.46 -37.90
N SER A 52 0.21 -6.71 -37.61
CA SER A 52 -1.01 -7.53 -37.48
C SER A 52 -0.54 -8.98 -37.75
N ILE A 53 -1.06 -10.01 -37.07
CA ILE A 53 -1.58 -11.27 -37.66
C ILE A 53 -1.70 -12.38 -36.58
N GLN A 54 -2.80 -13.13 -36.73
CA GLN A 54 -3.36 -14.25 -35.98
C GLN A 54 -2.51 -15.52 -36.00
N SER A 55 -2.66 -16.38 -34.98
CA SER A 55 -3.29 -17.70 -35.15
C SER A 55 -3.35 -18.50 -33.85
N ASP A 56 -4.55 -18.99 -33.56
CA ASP A 56 -4.94 -20.14 -32.70
C ASP A 56 -5.27 -21.31 -33.66
N PRO A 57 -5.68 -22.56 -33.29
CA PRO A 57 -6.17 -23.02 -31.98
C PRO A 57 -5.79 -24.48 -31.58
N SER A 58 -6.39 -24.92 -30.45
CA SER A 58 -7.05 -26.23 -30.20
C SER A 58 -6.39 -27.26 -29.28
N GLY A 59 -7.20 -27.76 -28.34
CA GLY A 59 -6.92 -28.94 -27.50
C GLY A 59 -7.86 -29.07 -26.29
N GLN A 60 -9.05 -29.65 -26.50
CA GLN A 60 -10.03 -29.99 -25.47
C GLN A 60 -9.62 -31.22 -24.64
N GLY A 61 -10.10 -31.31 -23.39
CA GLY A 61 -10.19 -32.57 -22.64
C GLY A 61 -10.54 -32.35 -21.17
N GLY A 62 -11.82 -32.51 -20.80
CA GLY A 62 -12.30 -32.42 -19.42
C GLY A 62 -12.47 -33.78 -18.73
N VAL A 63 -12.46 -33.78 -17.39
CA VAL A 63 -13.11 -34.80 -16.53
C VAL A 63 -13.48 -34.14 -15.19
N THR A 64 -14.71 -34.38 -14.71
CA THR A 64 -15.25 -34.06 -13.37
C THR A 64 -15.71 -35.38 -12.69
N PRO A 65 -16.23 -35.38 -11.45
CA PRO A 65 -15.54 -35.24 -10.16
C PRO A 65 -15.87 -36.43 -9.21
N GLN A 66 -15.19 -36.57 -8.05
CA GLN A 66 -15.81 -37.17 -6.84
C GLN A 66 -14.95 -37.01 -5.56
N VAL A 67 -15.55 -36.28 -4.60
CA VAL A 67 -15.71 -36.47 -3.14
C VAL A 67 -14.61 -37.14 -2.29
N GLY A 68 -14.16 -36.41 -1.26
CA GLY A 68 -13.93 -36.95 0.09
C GLY A 68 -12.56 -36.65 0.72
N GLY A 69 -12.51 -35.83 1.79
CA GLY A 69 -11.38 -35.85 2.73
C GLY A 69 -11.01 -34.51 3.38
N SER A 70 -11.47 -34.34 4.62
CA SER A 70 -10.88 -33.60 5.75
C SER A 70 -9.86 -32.48 5.50
N ILE A 71 -10.17 -31.27 5.99
CA ILE A 71 -9.29 -30.09 6.02
C ILE A 71 -8.44 -30.11 7.31
N PRO A 72 -7.09 -30.12 7.22
CA PRO A 72 -6.19 -29.77 8.32
C PRO A 72 -5.46 -28.46 8.03
N GLY A 73 -5.43 -27.50 8.96
CA GLY A 73 -4.41 -26.43 8.90
C GLY A 73 -4.79 -24.99 9.30
N ILE A 74 -5.79 -24.75 10.15
CA ILE A 74 -5.94 -23.43 10.78
C ILE A 74 -5.39 -23.53 12.20
N GLN A 75 -4.21 -22.95 12.43
CA GLN A 75 -3.66 -22.77 13.77
C GLN A 75 -4.12 -21.41 14.34
N PRO A 76 -4.60 -21.34 15.59
CA PRO A 76 -4.99 -20.09 16.24
C PRO A 76 -3.81 -19.12 16.41
N LEU A 77 -4.07 -17.81 16.27
CA LEU A 77 -3.08 -16.73 16.38
C LEU A 77 -2.32 -16.67 17.72
N GLU A 78 -2.79 -17.32 18.78
CA GLU A 78 -2.11 -17.38 20.08
C GLU A 78 -0.74 -18.09 20.01
N MET A 79 -0.54 -18.98 19.02
CA MET A 79 0.71 -19.73 18.88
C MET A 79 1.84 -18.92 18.20
N ALA A 80 1.51 -17.84 17.49
CA ALA A 80 2.51 -16.95 16.88
C ALA A 80 3.32 -16.18 17.94
N ALA A 81 2.79 -15.99 19.15
CA ALA A 81 3.52 -15.42 20.28
C ALA A 81 4.49 -16.44 20.92
N ALA A 82 4.19 -17.74 20.84
CA ALA A 82 5.05 -18.82 21.34
C ALA A 82 6.26 -19.10 20.43
N ASP A 83 6.12 -18.88 19.12
CA ASP A 83 7.22 -18.99 18.16
C ASP A 83 8.37 -17.99 18.42
N PHE A 84 8.06 -16.80 18.95
CA PHE A 84 9.09 -15.85 19.42
C PHE A 84 9.92 -16.40 20.59
N GLY A 85 9.34 -17.25 21.45
CA GLY A 85 10.03 -17.88 22.58
C GLY A 85 10.94 -19.03 22.16
N ASN A 86 10.47 -19.88 21.24
CA ASN A 86 11.20 -21.07 20.79
C ASN A 86 12.37 -20.75 19.85
N LEU A 87 12.23 -19.74 18.97
CA LEU A 87 13.35 -19.25 18.15
C LEU A 87 14.48 -18.69 19.02
N ARG A 88 14.15 -17.97 20.10
CA ARG A 88 15.15 -17.43 21.06
C ARG A 88 15.90 -18.55 21.80
N ALA A 89 15.22 -19.65 22.12
CA ALA A 89 15.82 -20.79 22.81
C ALA A 89 16.76 -21.58 21.88
N GLN A 90 16.39 -21.79 20.61
CA GLN A 90 17.23 -22.50 19.64
C GLN A 90 18.48 -21.69 19.22
N HIS A 91 18.40 -20.37 19.19
CA HIS A 91 19.57 -19.51 18.95
C HIS A 91 20.54 -19.39 20.14
N SER A 92 20.15 -19.85 21.34
CA SER A 92 20.98 -19.75 22.55
C SER A 92 22.09 -20.81 22.62
N SER A 93 21.87 -22.01 22.09
CA SER A 93 22.85 -23.10 22.11
C SER A 93 24.00 -22.90 21.10
N MET A 94 23.75 -22.15 20.01
CA MET A 94 24.76 -21.84 18.99
C MET A 94 25.70 -20.67 19.40
N ARG A 95 25.32 -19.85 20.39
CA ARG A 95 26.12 -18.71 20.88
C ARG A 95 27.26 -19.10 21.83
N GLN A 96 27.32 -20.33 22.34
CA GLN A 96 28.35 -20.73 23.31
C GLN A 96 29.75 -20.97 22.71
N ARG A 97 29.92 -20.96 21.38
CA ARG A 97 31.24 -21.12 20.72
C ARG A 97 31.85 -19.83 20.14
N GLY A 98 31.23 -18.66 20.35
CA GLY A 98 31.70 -17.38 19.80
C GLY A 98 31.89 -16.25 20.83
N ALA A 99 32.05 -16.60 22.12
CA ALA A 99 32.04 -15.66 23.24
C ALA A 99 33.29 -14.76 23.39
N ALA A 100 34.00 -14.45 22.29
CA ALA A 100 35.21 -13.61 22.33
C ALA A 100 35.19 -12.40 21.36
N MET A 101 34.01 -12.00 20.84
CA MET A 101 33.84 -10.74 20.07
C MET A 101 32.53 -10.01 20.43
N ALA A 102 32.04 -10.15 21.66
CA ALA A 102 30.78 -9.57 22.10
C ALA A 102 30.99 -8.14 22.64
N GLY A 103 30.73 -7.13 21.79
CA GLY A 103 30.74 -5.73 22.21
C GLY A 103 30.10 -4.72 21.25
N GLN A 104 29.82 -5.08 20.00
CA GLN A 104 29.08 -4.19 19.09
C GLN A 104 27.60 -4.60 19.10
N ARG A 105 26.72 -3.71 19.59
CA ARG A 105 25.30 -3.78 19.24
C ARG A 105 25.25 -3.74 17.72
N GLU A 106 24.80 -4.81 17.08
CA GLU A 106 24.60 -4.81 15.63
C GLU A 106 23.66 -3.66 15.27
N GLY A 107 24.16 -2.73 14.46
CA GLY A 107 23.37 -1.60 13.98
C GLY A 107 22.18 -2.09 13.16
N VAL A 108 21.08 -1.33 13.18
CA VAL A 108 19.95 -1.55 12.28
C VAL A 108 19.92 -0.44 11.24
N GLY A 109 19.71 -0.82 9.99
CA GLY A 109 19.63 0.12 8.88
C GLY A 109 18.37 -0.10 8.04
N TRP A 110 18.23 0.76 7.03
CA TRP A 110 17.11 0.72 6.10
C TRP A 110 17.60 0.56 4.66
N LEU A 111 16.94 -0.33 3.93
CA LEU A 111 17.01 -0.44 2.49
C LEU A 111 15.69 0.06 1.91
N TYR A 112 15.76 0.97 0.93
CA TYR A 112 14.59 1.52 0.26
C TYR A 112 14.70 1.32 -1.25
N ALA A 113 13.71 0.63 -1.81
CA ALA A 113 13.58 0.34 -3.23
C ALA A 113 12.29 0.95 -3.80
N ARG A 114 12.37 1.41 -5.04
CA ARG A 114 11.23 1.76 -5.90
C ARG A 114 11.21 0.77 -7.05
N ILE A 115 10.11 0.04 -7.21
CA ILE A 115 9.95 -1.04 -8.19
C ILE A 115 8.87 -0.59 -9.18
N TYR A 116 9.29 -0.15 -10.36
CA TYR A 116 8.43 0.47 -11.38
C TYR A 116 7.80 -0.58 -12.29
N CYS A 117 6.52 -0.42 -12.60
CA CYS A 117 5.83 -1.27 -13.58
C CYS A 117 6.44 -1.11 -14.98
N ALA A 118 6.23 -2.08 -15.88
CA ALA A 118 6.65 -1.99 -17.28
C ALA A 118 5.82 -1.01 -18.13
N GLY A 119 4.78 -0.43 -17.55
CA GLY A 119 3.84 0.50 -18.17
C GLY A 119 2.51 0.46 -17.43
N GLY A 120 1.59 1.38 -17.76
CA GLY A 120 0.29 1.49 -17.10
C GLY A 120 0.37 1.88 -15.62
N ASP A 121 -0.72 1.64 -14.88
CA ASP A 121 -0.88 2.02 -13.48
C ASP A 121 -1.15 0.82 -12.54
N ASP A 122 -1.11 -0.39 -13.08
CA ASP A 122 -1.37 -1.60 -12.31
C ASP A 122 -0.13 -2.10 -11.56
N THR A 123 -0.02 -1.65 -10.31
CA THR A 123 1.01 -2.13 -9.38
C THR A 123 0.68 -3.49 -8.75
N ASP A 124 -0.53 -4.05 -8.95
CA ASP A 124 -0.87 -5.41 -8.48
C ASP A 124 -0.01 -6.47 -9.19
N ALA A 125 0.40 -6.21 -10.44
CA ALA A 125 1.26 -7.09 -11.21
C ALA A 125 2.61 -7.40 -10.52
N LEU A 126 3.07 -6.53 -9.61
CA LEU A 126 4.34 -6.68 -8.91
C LEU A 126 4.20 -7.39 -7.56
N LEU A 127 3.01 -7.40 -6.96
CA LEU A 127 2.82 -7.85 -5.58
C LEU A 127 3.06 -9.35 -5.35
N PRO A 128 2.68 -10.28 -6.25
CA PRO A 128 2.96 -11.71 -6.05
C PRO A 128 4.45 -12.00 -5.84
N GLU A 129 5.31 -11.38 -6.65
CA GLU A 129 6.76 -11.57 -6.59
C GLU A 129 7.38 -10.83 -5.41
N VAL A 130 6.88 -9.64 -5.06
CA VAL A 130 7.26 -8.95 -3.83
C VAL A 130 6.93 -9.80 -2.60
N ALA A 131 5.76 -10.45 -2.57
CA ALA A 131 5.35 -11.34 -1.49
C ALA A 131 6.29 -12.55 -1.37
N GLN A 132 6.54 -13.24 -2.49
CA GLN A 132 7.44 -14.39 -2.52
C GLN A 132 8.86 -14.03 -2.10
N TRP A 133 9.40 -12.91 -2.60
CA TRP A 133 10.72 -12.44 -2.22
C TRP A 133 10.80 -12.11 -0.73
N LEU A 134 9.79 -11.42 -0.17
CA LEU A 134 9.74 -11.11 1.26
C LEU A 134 9.67 -12.37 2.12
N THR A 135 8.91 -13.39 1.71
CA THR A 135 8.86 -14.68 2.41
C THR A 135 10.23 -15.35 2.45
N ARG A 136 10.94 -15.41 1.31
CA ARG A 136 12.31 -15.94 1.27
C ARG A 136 13.26 -15.13 2.14
N ALA A 137 13.22 -13.81 2.01
CA ALA A 137 14.10 -12.90 2.75
C ALA A 137 13.92 -13.03 4.26
N ARG A 138 12.67 -13.18 4.75
CA ARG A 138 12.37 -13.39 6.18
C ARG A 138 12.81 -14.76 6.69
N GLY A 139 12.85 -15.78 5.84
CA GLY A 139 13.40 -17.09 6.19
C GLY A 139 14.92 -17.12 6.26
N GLN A 140 15.59 -16.14 5.65
CA GLN A 140 17.06 -16.09 5.54
C GLN A 140 17.71 -15.06 6.48
N TRP A 141 17.02 -13.94 6.75
CA TRP A 141 17.60 -12.79 7.42
C TRP A 141 16.72 -12.26 8.55
N ASP A 142 17.35 -11.66 9.56
CA ASP A 142 16.67 -10.95 10.65
C ASP A 142 16.10 -9.60 10.15
N ILE A 143 14.96 -9.68 9.48
CA ILE A 143 14.17 -8.55 9.01
C ILE A 143 13.29 -8.06 10.15
N ARG A 144 13.54 -6.83 10.61
CA ARG A 144 12.79 -6.18 11.70
C ARG A 144 11.50 -5.53 11.23
N SER A 145 11.47 -5.06 9.99
CA SER A 145 10.28 -4.49 9.38
C SER A 145 10.42 -4.55 7.86
N ALA A 146 9.31 -4.81 7.18
CA ALA A 146 9.21 -4.67 5.73
C ALA A 146 7.83 -4.14 5.39
N HIS A 147 7.76 -2.97 4.77
CA HIS A 147 6.48 -2.36 4.41
C HIS A 147 6.54 -1.72 3.03
N PHE A 148 5.40 -1.71 2.36
CA PHE A 148 5.25 -1.11 1.05
C PHE A 148 4.16 -0.05 1.02
N LEU A 149 4.22 0.80 0.00
CA LEU A 149 3.11 1.64 -0.45
C LEU A 149 3.16 1.78 -1.97
N ARG A 150 2.06 2.17 -2.58
CA ARG A 150 1.95 2.46 -4.01
C ARG A 150 2.16 3.95 -4.24
N PHE A 151 2.92 4.29 -5.26
CA PHE A 151 3.24 5.67 -5.55
C PHE A 151 3.32 5.90 -7.06
N VAL A 152 3.19 7.16 -7.46
CA VAL A 152 3.41 7.61 -8.83
C VAL A 152 4.32 8.83 -8.80
N ASP A 153 5.36 8.82 -9.62
CA ASP A 153 6.20 9.99 -9.89
C ASP A 153 6.41 10.14 -11.40
N LEU A 154 7.30 11.05 -11.82
CA LEU A 154 7.55 11.32 -13.23
C LEU A 154 8.08 10.10 -14.01
N ARG A 155 8.62 9.08 -13.32
CA ARG A 155 9.06 7.82 -13.94
C ARG A 155 7.93 6.79 -14.02
N GLY A 156 6.78 7.03 -13.41
CA GLY A 156 5.60 6.17 -13.49
C GLY A 156 5.19 5.52 -12.18
N HIS A 157 4.21 4.63 -12.29
CA HIS A 157 3.63 3.91 -11.17
C HIS A 157 4.60 2.85 -10.63
N HIS A 158 4.73 2.78 -9.31
CA HIS A 158 5.68 1.90 -8.66
C HIS A 158 5.27 1.50 -7.24
N ILE A 159 5.85 0.39 -6.77
CA ILE A 159 5.86 0.02 -5.36
C ILE A 159 7.09 0.64 -4.69
N ARG A 160 6.88 1.34 -3.58
CA ARG A 160 7.97 1.74 -2.67
C ARG A 160 8.07 0.70 -1.57
N LEU A 161 9.12 -0.10 -1.59
CA LEU A 161 9.39 -1.13 -0.58
C LEU A 161 10.51 -0.66 0.34
N ARG A 162 10.25 -0.68 1.65
CA ARG A 162 11.19 -0.31 2.70
C ARG A 162 11.44 -1.52 3.59
N LEU A 163 12.71 -1.80 3.85
CA LEU A 163 13.17 -2.95 4.62
C LEU A 163 14.09 -2.45 5.75
N LYS A 164 13.77 -2.79 6.99
CA LYS A 164 14.59 -2.56 8.17
C LYS A 164 15.19 -3.89 8.59
N ALA A 165 16.52 -3.96 8.68
CA ALA A 165 17.22 -5.16 9.11
C ALA A 165 18.54 -4.79 9.79
N VAL A 166 19.23 -5.78 10.36
CA VAL A 166 20.60 -5.60 10.86
C VAL A 166 21.53 -5.19 9.71
N GLU A 167 22.48 -4.28 9.97
CA GLU A 167 23.33 -3.70 8.91
C GLU A 167 24.11 -4.77 8.13
N GLY A 168 24.50 -5.85 8.80
CA GLY A 168 25.25 -6.95 8.20
C GLY A 168 24.48 -7.80 7.19
N VAL A 169 23.17 -7.60 7.00
CA VAL A 169 22.37 -8.31 5.97
C VAL A 169 21.84 -7.41 4.85
N LEU A 170 22.02 -6.09 4.96
CA LEU A 170 21.42 -5.13 4.02
C LEU A 170 22.08 -5.18 2.64
N ASP A 171 23.37 -5.50 2.58
CA ASP A 171 24.10 -5.63 1.31
C ASP A 171 23.66 -6.89 0.55
N GLU A 172 23.40 -8.00 1.26
CA GLU A 172 22.84 -9.24 0.71
C GLU A 172 21.39 -9.04 0.25
N ALA A 173 20.57 -8.38 1.08
CA ALA A 173 19.20 -8.03 0.71
C ALA A 173 19.16 -7.10 -0.52
N TYR A 174 20.05 -6.11 -0.59
CA TYR A 174 20.20 -5.26 -1.77
C TYR A 174 20.54 -6.07 -3.02
N ALA A 175 21.46 -7.04 -2.91
CA ALA A 175 21.85 -7.87 -4.03
C ALA A 175 20.69 -8.75 -4.52
N SER A 176 19.93 -9.37 -3.62
CA SER A 176 18.80 -10.23 -3.99
C SER A 176 17.60 -9.45 -4.55
N MET A 177 17.39 -8.18 -4.13
CA MET A 177 16.32 -7.33 -4.68
C MET A 177 16.44 -7.08 -6.18
N ARG A 178 17.60 -7.36 -6.80
CA ARG A 178 17.75 -7.30 -8.26
C ARG A 178 16.82 -8.25 -9.00
N GLU A 179 16.44 -9.38 -8.37
CA GLU A 179 15.43 -10.31 -8.89
C GLU A 179 14.09 -9.60 -9.13
N LEU A 180 13.67 -8.75 -8.21
CA LEU A 180 12.45 -7.93 -8.35
C LEU A 180 12.55 -6.92 -9.50
N GLY A 181 13.77 -6.48 -9.83
CA GLY A 181 14.03 -5.64 -10.99
C GLY A 181 13.77 -6.37 -12.31
N ALA A 182 14.15 -7.65 -12.41
CA ALA A 182 13.89 -8.48 -13.57
C ALA A 182 12.39 -8.78 -13.72
N VAL A 183 11.72 -9.12 -12.62
CA VAL A 183 10.25 -9.27 -12.59
C VAL A 183 9.57 -8.01 -13.13
N ALA A 184 9.96 -6.83 -12.63
CA ALA A 184 9.37 -5.57 -13.02
C ALA A 184 9.54 -5.26 -14.53
N GLN A 185 10.59 -5.76 -15.16
CA GLN A 185 10.83 -5.63 -16.61
C GLN A 185 10.01 -6.61 -17.43
N GLN A 186 9.67 -7.77 -16.88
CA GLN A 186 8.91 -8.83 -17.54
C GLN A 186 7.40 -8.72 -17.30
N ALA A 187 6.99 -8.02 -16.24
CA ALA A 187 5.58 -7.82 -15.91
C ALA A 187 4.86 -7.12 -17.07
N GLU A 188 3.68 -7.62 -17.42
CA GLU A 188 2.85 -7.01 -18.46
C GLU A 188 2.40 -5.60 -18.04
N ALA A 189 2.44 -4.66 -18.98
CA ALA A 189 1.88 -3.34 -18.77
C ALA A 189 0.35 -3.43 -18.76
N ARG A 190 -0.28 -3.15 -17.61
CA ARG A 190 -1.73 -3.17 -17.46
C ARG A 190 -2.26 -1.85 -16.92
N THR A 191 -3.46 -1.48 -17.37
CA THR A 191 -4.20 -0.34 -16.85
C THR A 191 -5.33 -0.83 -15.96
N VAL A 192 -5.42 -0.26 -14.76
CA VAL A 192 -6.45 -0.56 -13.79
C VAL A 192 -7.77 0.06 -14.24
N GLN A 193 -8.82 -0.76 -14.31
CA GLN A 193 -10.19 -0.24 -14.38
C GLN A 193 -10.52 0.47 -13.06
N ARG A 194 -10.84 1.77 -13.13
CA ARG A 194 -11.12 2.62 -11.96
C ARG A 194 -12.62 2.78 -11.73
N LEU A 195 -13.02 2.83 -10.46
CA LEU A 195 -14.39 3.23 -10.09
C LEU A 195 -14.60 4.71 -10.39
N VAL A 196 -13.62 5.52 -10.00
CA VAL A 196 -13.56 6.96 -10.26
C VAL A 196 -12.15 7.29 -10.69
N SER A 197 -12.02 7.97 -11.83
CA SER A 197 -10.72 8.44 -12.30
C SER A 197 -10.22 9.58 -11.43
N ASP A 198 -8.92 9.57 -11.12
CA ASP A 198 -8.25 10.70 -10.48
C ASP A 198 -7.44 11.48 -11.54
N PRO A 199 -7.82 12.73 -11.87
CA PRO A 199 -7.17 13.53 -12.91
C PRO A 199 -5.66 13.74 -12.70
N MET A 200 -5.19 13.62 -11.46
CA MET A 200 -3.81 13.93 -11.09
C MET A 200 -2.91 12.69 -11.09
N THR A 201 -3.48 11.49 -11.17
CA THR A 201 -2.73 10.24 -11.36
C THR A 201 -2.91 9.67 -12.75
N GLY A 202 -3.86 10.18 -13.54
CA GLY A 202 -4.06 9.80 -14.94
C GLY A 202 -3.02 10.43 -15.88
N GLY A 203 -2.61 9.70 -16.91
CA GLY A 203 -1.82 10.24 -18.02
C GLY A 203 -0.30 10.24 -17.84
N ILE A 204 0.25 9.64 -16.77
CA ILE A 204 1.70 9.44 -16.62
C ILE A 204 2.12 8.23 -17.46
N GLY A 205 2.39 8.51 -18.75
CA GLY A 205 2.39 7.52 -19.85
C GLY A 205 3.72 6.89 -20.25
N ALA A 206 4.81 7.06 -19.49
CA ALA A 206 6.06 6.37 -19.80
C ALA A 206 6.69 5.82 -18.51
N SER A 207 6.43 4.55 -18.22
CA SER A 207 7.14 3.86 -17.15
C SER A 207 8.46 3.29 -17.66
N ARG A 208 9.55 3.54 -16.94
CA ARG A 208 10.81 2.81 -17.16
C ARG A 208 10.87 1.67 -16.13
N PRO A 209 10.57 0.41 -16.51
CA PRO A 209 10.53 -0.69 -15.56
C PRO A 209 11.85 -0.91 -14.83
N GLY A 210 11.75 -1.66 -13.74
CA GLY A 210 12.90 -2.10 -12.95
C GLY A 210 12.96 -1.44 -11.59
N ILE A 211 14.13 -1.53 -10.96
CA ILE A 211 14.33 -1.12 -9.57
C ILE A 211 15.27 0.08 -9.47
N THR A 212 14.96 1.02 -8.59
CA THR A 212 15.90 2.05 -8.13
C THR A 212 15.96 2.06 -6.63
N PHE A 213 17.15 2.29 -6.09
CA PHE A 213 17.35 2.40 -4.65
C PHE A 213 17.44 3.87 -4.22
N GLY A 214 17.01 4.14 -3.00
CA GLY A 214 17.04 5.47 -2.42
C GLY A 214 17.38 5.45 -0.93
N VAL A 215 17.44 6.64 -0.35
CA VAL A 215 17.59 6.80 1.09
C VAL A 215 16.20 6.86 1.71
N TYR A 216 15.99 6.10 2.78
CA TYR A 216 14.78 6.22 3.59
C TYR A 216 14.95 7.35 4.60
N GLY A 217 14.01 8.30 4.59
CA GLY A 217 13.88 9.38 5.57
C GLY A 217 12.58 9.19 6.36
N PRO A 218 12.63 9.02 7.69
CA PRO A 218 11.43 8.92 8.50
C PRO A 218 10.68 10.27 8.57
N GLU A 219 9.34 10.23 8.50
CA GLU A 219 8.49 11.43 8.42
C GLU A 219 8.10 11.94 9.84
N TYR A 220 9.08 12.40 10.62
CA TYR A 220 8.88 12.78 12.03
C TYR A 220 7.80 13.84 12.25
N ASP A 221 7.81 14.92 11.47
CA ASP A 221 6.82 16.00 11.62
C ASP A 221 5.39 15.49 11.34
N LYS A 222 5.26 14.57 10.38
CA LYS A 222 3.98 14.00 9.97
C LYS A 222 3.39 13.08 11.03
N TYR A 223 4.20 12.21 11.64
CA TYR A 223 3.69 11.23 12.60
C TYR A 223 3.87 11.63 14.08
N GLY A 224 4.32 12.85 14.37
CA GLY A 224 4.36 13.35 15.75
C GLY A 224 5.64 13.01 16.52
N GLY A 225 6.79 13.03 15.83
CA GLY A 225 8.11 12.76 16.39
C GLY A 225 8.51 11.29 16.31
N VAL A 226 9.55 10.93 17.05
CA VAL A 226 10.17 9.60 16.99
C VAL A 226 9.19 8.48 17.35
N ALA A 227 8.53 8.58 18.51
CA ALA A 227 7.61 7.55 18.98
C ALA A 227 6.43 7.34 18.01
N GLY A 228 5.89 8.42 17.45
CA GLY A 228 4.79 8.32 16.50
C GLY A 228 5.21 7.73 15.16
N VAL A 229 6.42 8.03 14.67
CA VAL A 229 7.00 7.36 13.50
C VAL A 229 7.22 5.87 13.75
N GLU A 230 7.78 5.50 14.89
CA GLU A 230 8.04 4.10 15.23
C GLU A 230 6.73 3.28 15.26
N GLU A 231 5.67 3.87 15.80
CA GLU A 231 4.35 3.25 15.82
C GLU A 231 3.72 3.21 14.42
N ALA A 232 3.82 4.28 13.62
CA ALA A 232 3.36 4.29 12.24
C ALA A 232 4.07 3.20 11.42
N GLU A 233 5.39 3.06 11.55
CA GLU A 233 6.18 2.04 10.87
C GLU A 233 5.84 0.62 11.33
N ARG A 234 5.53 0.43 12.62
CA ARG A 234 5.01 -0.84 13.15
C ARG A 234 3.67 -1.17 12.49
N HIS A 235 2.75 -0.21 12.43
CA HIS A 235 1.47 -0.41 11.76
C HIS A 235 1.63 -0.65 10.25
N PHE A 236 2.51 0.08 9.57
CA PHE A 236 2.80 -0.13 8.16
C PHE A 236 3.34 -1.52 7.86
N TYR A 237 4.12 -2.09 8.77
CA TYR A 237 4.54 -3.49 8.69
C TYR A 237 3.34 -4.44 8.79
N VAL A 238 2.47 -4.25 9.78
CA VAL A 238 1.25 -5.06 9.98
C VAL A 238 0.34 -4.97 8.76
N SER A 239 0.01 -3.76 8.31
CA SER A 239 -0.85 -3.48 7.16
C SER A 239 -0.29 -4.02 5.85
N SER A 240 1.03 -3.87 5.62
CA SER A 240 1.67 -4.45 4.44
C SER A 240 1.60 -5.97 4.47
N ARG A 241 1.92 -6.60 5.61
CA ARG A 241 1.83 -8.05 5.76
C ARG A 241 0.40 -8.54 5.56
N TRP A 242 -0.58 -7.87 6.17
CA TRP A 242 -1.99 -8.20 6.00
C TRP A 242 -2.38 -8.21 4.52
N CYS A 243 -1.96 -7.20 3.75
CA CYS A 243 -2.25 -7.14 2.31
C CYS A 243 -1.60 -8.28 1.50
N LEU A 244 -0.38 -8.70 1.87
CA LEU A 244 0.33 -9.79 1.19
C LEU A 244 -0.26 -11.16 1.55
N ASP A 245 -0.56 -11.38 2.84
CA ASP A 245 -1.12 -12.63 3.36
C ASP A 245 -2.55 -12.87 2.81
N HIS A 246 -3.34 -11.81 2.64
CA HIS A 246 -4.68 -11.85 2.02
C HIS A 246 -4.66 -11.68 0.50
N GLN A 247 -3.47 -11.63 -0.11
CA GLN A 247 -3.27 -11.56 -1.55
C GLN A 247 -4.18 -10.51 -2.22
N VAL A 248 -4.14 -9.26 -1.74
CA VAL A 248 -5.10 -8.20 -2.16
C VAL A 248 -5.18 -7.97 -3.68
N TRP A 249 -4.18 -8.42 -4.45
CA TRP A 249 -4.18 -8.42 -5.91
C TRP A 249 -5.17 -9.43 -6.53
N GLN A 250 -5.62 -10.45 -5.80
CA GLN A 250 -6.61 -11.44 -6.25
C GLN A 250 -8.05 -11.03 -5.98
N ILE A 251 -8.27 -9.99 -5.19
CA ILE A 251 -9.59 -9.40 -5.08
C ILE A 251 -9.88 -8.78 -6.47
N PRO A 252 -11.13 -8.74 -6.98
CA PRO A 252 -11.46 -8.04 -8.22
C PRO A 252 -11.58 -6.52 -8.04
N ARG A 253 -11.16 -5.76 -9.05
CA ARG A 253 -11.33 -4.29 -9.12
C ARG A 253 -12.47 -3.95 -10.09
N PRO A 254 -13.09 -2.76 -9.97
CA PRO A 254 -12.85 -1.77 -8.93
C PRO A 254 -13.76 -1.94 -7.69
N VAL A 255 -14.98 -2.46 -7.88
CA VAL A 255 -16.03 -2.41 -6.84
C VAL A 255 -15.70 -3.25 -5.59
N PRO A 256 -15.31 -4.53 -5.66
CA PRO A 256 -14.99 -5.31 -4.45
C PRO A 256 -13.86 -4.70 -3.62
N ARG A 257 -12.85 -4.08 -4.26
CA ARG A 257 -11.77 -3.41 -3.53
C ARG A 257 -12.23 -2.13 -2.84
N ALA A 258 -13.07 -1.34 -3.52
CA ALA A 258 -13.62 -0.13 -2.95
C ALA A 258 -14.57 -0.43 -1.77
N ALA A 259 -15.36 -1.50 -1.88
CA ALA A 259 -16.19 -2.03 -0.80
C ALA A 259 -15.33 -2.47 0.41
N LEU A 260 -14.23 -3.20 0.19
CA LEU A 260 -13.31 -3.58 1.27
C LEU A 260 -12.70 -2.36 1.96
N ALA A 261 -12.29 -1.34 1.20
CA ALA A 261 -11.78 -0.09 1.74
C ALA A 261 -12.84 0.68 2.55
N ALA A 262 -14.11 0.70 2.09
CA ALA A 262 -15.21 1.31 2.83
C ALA A 262 -15.47 0.60 4.17
N ARG A 263 -15.46 -0.74 4.17
CA ARG A 263 -15.57 -1.55 5.39
C ARG A 263 -14.41 -1.29 6.35
N PHE A 264 -13.17 -1.24 5.84
CA PHE A 264 -11.99 -0.86 6.63
C PHE A 264 -12.15 0.51 7.27
N LEU A 265 -12.49 1.56 6.49
CA LEU A 265 -12.64 2.92 6.99
C LEU A 265 -13.74 3.03 8.06
N ALA A 266 -14.85 2.33 7.89
CA ALA A 266 -15.93 2.31 8.88
C ALA A 266 -15.46 1.66 10.21
N LEU A 267 -14.80 0.50 10.13
CA LEU A 267 -14.28 -0.18 11.32
C LEU A 267 -13.16 0.62 11.98
N ALA A 268 -12.24 1.17 11.20
CA ALA A 268 -11.14 1.98 11.72
C ALA A 268 -11.65 3.26 12.39
N ALA A 269 -12.74 3.84 11.90
CA ALA A 269 -13.38 4.98 12.55
C ALA A 269 -13.99 4.61 13.91
N ARG A 270 -14.56 3.39 14.05
CA ARG A 270 -15.04 2.87 15.35
C ARG A 270 -13.90 2.59 16.32
N SER A 271 -12.77 2.08 15.82
CA SER A 271 -11.62 1.68 16.65
C SER A 271 -10.69 2.85 17.01
N ALA A 272 -10.75 3.96 16.28
CA ALA A 272 -9.94 5.15 16.54
C ALA A 272 -10.42 5.91 17.79
N PRO A 273 -9.50 6.55 18.54
CA PRO A 273 -9.85 7.38 19.71
C PRO A 273 -10.35 8.77 19.31
N LEU A 274 -11.29 8.83 18.36
CA LEU A 274 -11.92 10.03 17.83
C LEU A 274 -13.41 9.76 17.59
N PRO A 275 -14.29 10.77 17.66
CA PRO A 275 -15.66 10.60 17.23
C PRO A 275 -15.73 10.19 15.75
N GLU A 276 -16.44 9.09 15.45
CA GLU A 276 -16.58 8.51 14.10
C GLU A 276 -16.97 9.56 13.05
N ALA A 277 -17.98 10.36 13.37
CA ALA A 277 -18.50 11.41 12.49
C ALA A 277 -17.47 12.51 12.21
N GLU A 278 -16.64 12.87 13.20
CA GLU A 278 -15.61 13.90 13.04
C GLU A 278 -14.48 13.40 12.15
N LEU A 279 -14.00 12.17 12.38
CA LEU A 279 -12.93 11.56 11.60
C LEU A 279 -13.35 11.38 10.14
N LEU A 280 -14.53 10.81 9.88
CA LEU A 280 -15.02 10.63 8.51
C LEU A 280 -15.34 11.97 7.84
N SER A 281 -15.83 12.98 8.57
CA SER A 281 -16.01 14.32 8.00
C SER A 281 -14.67 14.96 7.62
N ALA A 282 -13.62 14.75 8.42
CA ALA A 282 -12.27 15.22 8.10
C ALA A 282 -11.67 14.48 6.91
N HIS A 283 -11.88 13.15 6.82
CA HIS A 283 -11.51 12.32 5.68
C HIS A 283 -12.13 12.84 4.37
N LEU A 284 -13.44 13.10 4.37
CA LEU A 284 -14.15 13.61 3.19
C LEU A 284 -13.68 15.01 2.78
N ARG A 285 -13.33 15.88 3.75
CA ARG A 285 -12.72 17.19 3.44
C ARG A 285 -11.33 17.05 2.82
N MET A 286 -10.54 16.07 3.24
CA MET A 286 -9.20 15.81 2.71
C MET A 286 -9.25 15.35 1.25
N TRP A 287 -10.23 14.53 0.89
CA TRP A 287 -10.26 13.86 -0.41
C TRP A 287 -11.32 14.39 -1.39
N GLY A 288 -12.31 15.14 -0.94
CA GLY A 288 -13.40 15.62 -1.81
C GLY A 288 -12.92 16.43 -3.02
N SER A 289 -11.82 17.18 -2.89
CA SER A 289 -11.22 17.92 -4.01
C SER A 289 -10.58 17.03 -5.08
N ARG A 290 -10.34 15.74 -4.79
CA ARG A 290 -9.78 14.75 -5.73
C ARG A 290 -10.84 14.17 -6.66
N LEU A 291 -12.12 14.28 -6.31
CA LEU A 291 -13.20 13.84 -7.19
C LEU A 291 -13.17 14.64 -8.51
N PRO A 292 -13.48 14.00 -9.65
CA PRO A 292 -13.78 14.69 -10.90
C PRO A 292 -14.83 15.78 -10.71
N ALA A 293 -14.73 16.87 -11.48
CA ALA A 293 -15.59 18.04 -11.33
C ALA A 293 -17.10 17.69 -11.34
N HIS A 294 -17.51 16.78 -12.21
CA HIS A 294 -18.90 16.33 -12.35
C HIS A 294 -19.42 15.46 -11.18
N LEU A 295 -18.55 15.02 -10.26
CA LEU A 295 -18.93 14.27 -9.06
C LEU A 295 -18.88 15.11 -7.78
N ARG A 296 -18.32 16.32 -7.83
CA ARG A 296 -18.06 17.14 -6.63
C ARG A 296 -19.32 17.71 -5.99
N ASP A 297 -20.40 17.87 -6.75
CA ASP A 297 -21.70 18.28 -6.20
C ASP A 297 -22.41 17.13 -5.45
N GLY A 298 -21.87 15.91 -5.53
CA GLY A 298 -22.36 14.72 -4.84
C GLY A 298 -23.58 14.06 -5.46
N SER A 299 -24.25 14.68 -6.45
CA SER A 299 -25.50 14.18 -7.03
C SER A 299 -25.31 12.81 -7.71
N ALA A 300 -24.19 12.63 -8.40
CA ALA A 300 -23.84 11.40 -9.10
C ALA A 300 -23.12 10.35 -8.22
N LEU A 301 -22.85 10.64 -6.94
CA LEU A 301 -22.17 9.69 -6.04
C LEU A 301 -23.13 8.67 -5.42
N GLY A 302 -24.43 8.99 -5.34
CA GLY A 302 -25.45 8.12 -4.73
C GLY A 302 -25.46 6.70 -5.31
N PRO A 303 -25.63 6.52 -6.63
CA PRO A 303 -25.64 5.19 -7.25
C PRO A 303 -24.34 4.41 -7.03
N ILE A 304 -23.19 5.09 -7.08
CA ILE A 304 -21.88 4.46 -6.86
C ILE A 304 -21.82 3.93 -5.42
N VAL A 305 -22.18 4.75 -4.44
CA VAL A 305 -22.17 4.34 -3.03
C VAL A 305 -23.15 3.19 -2.78
N GLN A 306 -24.34 3.21 -3.39
CA GLN A 306 -25.29 2.10 -3.27
C GLN A 306 -24.74 0.79 -3.81
N GLN A 307 -24.08 0.80 -4.97
CA GLN A 307 -23.42 -0.40 -5.50
C GLN A 307 -22.37 -0.97 -4.53
N LEU A 308 -21.62 -0.11 -3.83
CA LEU A 308 -20.65 -0.55 -2.83
C LEU A 308 -21.34 -1.17 -1.62
N LEU A 309 -22.46 -0.58 -1.16
CA LEU A 309 -23.26 -1.12 -0.05
C LEU A 309 -23.86 -2.48 -0.39
N GLU A 310 -24.43 -2.63 -1.58
CA GLU A 310 -24.98 -3.90 -2.06
C GLU A 310 -23.92 -5.01 -2.05
N VAL A 311 -22.70 -4.69 -2.48
CA VAL A 311 -21.56 -5.61 -2.48
C VAL A 311 -21.17 -5.99 -1.05
N ILE A 312 -21.21 -5.05 -0.10
CA ILE A 312 -20.92 -5.32 1.32
C ILE A 312 -22.03 -6.18 1.97
N GLU A 313 -23.28 -6.00 1.57
CA GLU A 313 -24.46 -6.62 2.20
C GLU A 313 -24.81 -8.00 1.60
N PHE A 314 -24.73 -8.17 0.28
CA PHE A 314 -25.38 -9.30 -0.43
C PHE A 314 -24.45 -10.29 -1.13
N GLN A 315 -23.16 -10.00 -1.27
CA GLN A 315 -22.19 -10.99 -1.72
C GLN A 315 -21.25 -11.28 -0.56
N PHE A 316 -20.79 -12.50 -0.34
CA PHE A 316 -19.49 -12.92 -0.82
C PHE A 316 -19.23 -14.38 -0.41
N ASP A 317 -19.99 -15.35 -0.93
CA ASP A 317 -19.48 -16.72 -1.03
C ASP A 317 -18.86 -16.98 -2.42
N GLU A 318 -19.18 -16.12 -3.41
CA GLU A 318 -18.76 -16.30 -4.81
C GLU A 318 -17.37 -15.72 -5.13
N ILE A 319 -16.80 -14.85 -4.28
CA ILE A 319 -15.43 -14.33 -4.44
C ILE A 319 -14.63 -14.64 -3.17
N PRO A 320 -14.05 -15.84 -3.05
CA PRO A 320 -13.40 -16.32 -1.82
C PRO A 320 -12.32 -15.39 -1.27
N SER A 321 -11.53 -14.77 -2.16
CA SER A 321 -10.45 -13.85 -1.78
C SER A 321 -10.97 -12.60 -1.07
N TRP A 322 -12.14 -12.10 -1.46
CA TRP A 322 -12.76 -10.98 -0.76
C TRP A 322 -13.35 -11.43 0.57
N SER A 323 -14.05 -12.57 0.64
CA SER A 323 -14.70 -13.07 1.86
C SER A 323 -13.70 -13.24 2.99
N GLN A 324 -12.56 -13.86 2.67
CA GLN A 324 -11.46 -14.04 3.60
C GLN A 324 -10.92 -12.69 4.10
N ALA A 325 -10.62 -11.77 3.17
CA ALA A 325 -10.11 -10.44 3.50
C ALA A 325 -11.11 -9.63 4.32
N ALA A 326 -12.38 -9.63 3.95
CA ALA A 326 -13.43 -8.88 4.64
C ALA A 326 -13.74 -9.47 6.03
N GLY A 327 -13.60 -10.79 6.22
CA GLY A 327 -13.68 -11.43 7.53
C GLY A 327 -12.56 -10.97 8.49
N ALA A 328 -11.36 -10.73 7.96
CA ALA A 328 -10.18 -10.35 8.74
C ALA A 328 -9.90 -8.82 8.80
N ILE A 329 -10.62 -8.00 8.03
CA ILE A 329 -10.34 -6.55 7.92
C ILE A 329 -10.52 -5.79 9.25
N GLY A 330 -11.33 -6.34 10.16
CA GLY A 330 -11.52 -5.78 11.51
C GLY A 330 -10.23 -5.78 12.33
N GLU A 331 -9.41 -6.83 12.23
CA GLU A 331 -8.13 -6.90 12.95
C GLU A 331 -7.16 -5.80 12.50
N LEU A 332 -7.16 -5.48 11.20
CA LEU A 332 -6.37 -4.39 10.64
C LEU A 332 -6.89 -3.02 11.11
N ALA A 333 -8.21 -2.84 11.12
CA ALA A 333 -8.85 -1.62 11.62
C ALA A 333 -8.57 -1.39 13.12
N ASP A 334 -8.61 -2.44 13.93
CA ASP A 334 -8.27 -2.37 15.35
C ASP A 334 -6.80 -2.01 15.57
N ASP A 335 -5.89 -2.58 14.78
CA ASP A 335 -4.47 -2.19 14.84
C ASP A 335 -4.24 -0.74 14.43
N ALA A 336 -4.97 -0.24 13.42
CA ALA A 336 -4.93 1.16 13.04
C ALA A 336 -5.44 2.07 14.18
N GLY A 337 -6.56 1.71 14.82
CA GLY A 337 -7.09 2.42 15.98
C GLY A 337 -6.09 2.51 17.13
N ARG A 338 -5.43 1.39 17.46
CA ARG A 338 -4.35 1.36 18.48
C ARG A 338 -3.17 2.25 18.10
N ALA A 339 -2.70 2.16 16.85
CA ALA A 339 -1.61 2.98 16.36
C ALA A 339 -1.95 4.48 16.45
N ILE A 340 -3.17 4.86 16.05
CA ILE A 340 -3.66 6.25 16.18
C ILE A 340 -3.68 6.70 17.64
N GLY A 341 -4.06 5.82 18.58
CA GLY A 341 -4.03 6.12 20.01
C GLY A 341 -2.63 6.42 20.55
N VAL A 342 -1.63 5.66 20.11
CA VAL A 342 -0.23 5.84 20.56
C VAL A 342 0.43 7.05 19.88
N MET A 343 0.26 7.21 18.56
CA MET A 343 0.80 8.36 17.81
C MET A 343 0.09 9.68 18.16
N GLY A 344 -1.16 9.58 18.64
CA GLY A 344 -2.11 10.68 18.72
C GLY A 344 -2.63 11.10 17.33
N ALA A 345 -3.91 11.44 17.28
CA ALA A 345 -4.63 11.80 16.05
C ALA A 345 -4.10 13.06 15.32
N GLY A 346 -3.38 13.94 16.03
CA GLY A 346 -2.94 15.23 15.52
C GLY A 346 -4.09 16.23 15.33
N THR A 347 -3.74 17.47 15.00
CA THR A 347 -4.71 18.56 14.82
C THR A 347 -5.74 18.21 13.76
N GLY A 348 -7.03 18.27 14.12
CA GLY A 348 -8.14 17.95 13.22
C GLY A 348 -8.15 16.51 12.71
N GLY A 349 -7.47 15.58 13.39
CA GLY A 349 -7.36 14.18 12.97
C GLY A 349 -6.36 13.93 11.86
N ARG A 350 -5.52 14.91 11.49
CA ARG A 350 -4.67 14.81 10.29
C ARG A 350 -3.72 13.61 10.30
N ARG A 351 -3.11 13.26 11.44
CA ARG A 351 -2.20 12.12 11.53
C ARG A 351 -2.94 10.79 11.42
N ALA A 352 -4.15 10.71 11.98
CA ALA A 352 -5.00 9.54 11.82
C ALA A 352 -5.34 9.33 10.34
N LEU A 353 -5.75 10.39 9.64
CA LEU A 353 -6.04 10.33 8.21
C LEU A 353 -4.83 9.96 7.37
N ASP A 354 -3.65 10.52 7.68
CA ASP A 354 -2.42 10.18 6.98
C ASP A 354 -2.05 8.70 7.17
N LEU A 355 -2.31 8.09 8.34
CA LEU A 355 -2.11 6.64 8.56
C LEU A 355 -3.10 5.81 7.74
N LEU A 356 -4.40 6.06 7.90
CA LEU A 356 -5.48 5.31 7.24
C LEU A 356 -5.38 5.39 5.71
N HIS A 357 -4.93 6.53 5.19
CA HIS A 357 -4.66 6.70 3.77
C HIS A 357 -3.63 5.69 3.25
N ILE A 358 -2.59 5.38 4.01
CA ILE A 358 -1.58 4.41 3.55
C ILE A 358 -2.19 3.00 3.49
N ASP A 359 -3.15 2.66 4.35
CA ASP A 359 -3.85 1.37 4.28
C ASP A 359 -4.73 1.29 3.04
N VAL A 360 -5.53 2.33 2.78
CA VAL A 360 -6.35 2.42 1.57
C VAL A 360 -5.48 2.43 0.30
N ASN A 361 -4.32 3.09 0.34
CA ASN A 361 -3.32 3.08 -0.72
C ASN A 361 -2.78 1.67 -0.99
N ARG A 362 -2.56 0.83 0.03
CA ARG A 362 -2.12 -0.57 -0.17
C ARG A 362 -3.20 -1.42 -0.83
N LEU A 363 -4.46 -1.18 -0.50
CA LEU A 363 -5.61 -1.72 -1.25
C LEU A 363 -5.64 -1.20 -2.70
N GLY A 364 -4.90 -0.15 -3.04
CA GLY A 364 -4.67 0.26 -4.42
C GLY A 364 -5.72 1.20 -4.99
N LEU A 365 -6.55 1.76 -4.13
CA LEU A 365 -7.44 2.85 -4.50
C LEU A 365 -6.63 4.10 -4.81
N ASN A 366 -7.08 4.86 -5.80
CA ASN A 366 -6.64 6.24 -5.94
C ASN A 366 -7.39 7.14 -4.92
N PRO A 367 -6.93 8.38 -4.67
CA PRO A 367 -7.59 9.30 -3.76
C PRO A 367 -9.06 9.60 -4.05
N ALA A 368 -9.50 9.60 -5.31
CA ALA A 368 -10.91 9.81 -5.66
C ALA A 368 -11.77 8.60 -5.28
N GLU A 369 -11.29 7.39 -5.52
CA GLU A 369 -11.90 6.13 -5.08
C GLU A 369 -11.95 6.05 -3.55
N GLU A 370 -10.90 6.51 -2.86
CA GLU A 370 -10.87 6.59 -1.39
C GLU A 370 -11.95 7.55 -0.86
N CYS A 371 -12.18 8.69 -1.53
CA CYS A 371 -13.27 9.59 -1.17
C CYS A 371 -14.64 8.89 -1.24
N VAL A 372 -14.88 8.09 -2.29
CA VAL A 372 -16.12 7.31 -2.44
C VAL A 372 -16.23 6.24 -1.35
N ALA A 373 -15.14 5.54 -1.05
CA ALA A 373 -15.08 4.57 0.04
C ALA A 373 -15.40 5.22 1.40
N GLY A 374 -14.92 6.44 1.65
CA GLY A 374 -15.25 7.21 2.86
C GLY A 374 -16.73 7.62 2.95
N LEU A 375 -17.36 7.95 1.82
CA LEU A 375 -18.81 8.23 1.79
C LEU A 375 -19.62 6.98 2.12
N CYS A 376 -19.24 5.84 1.54
CA CYS A 376 -19.85 4.54 1.84
C CYS A 376 -19.64 4.16 3.32
N ALA A 377 -18.42 4.32 3.85
CA ALA A 377 -18.10 4.07 5.25
C ALA A 377 -19.01 4.86 6.20
N ARG A 378 -19.29 6.14 5.88
CA ARG A 378 -20.21 6.96 6.67
C ARG A 378 -21.64 6.40 6.69
N GLN A 379 -22.14 5.88 5.56
CA GLN A 379 -23.47 5.27 5.49
C GLN A 379 -23.56 3.95 6.27
N LEU A 380 -22.49 3.15 6.26
CA LEU A 380 -22.39 1.93 7.07
C LEU A 380 -22.50 2.22 8.57
N LEU A 381 -21.91 3.32 9.05
CA LEU A 381 -21.98 3.70 10.46
C LEU A 381 -23.36 4.22 10.88
N THR A 382 -24.08 4.87 9.97
CA THR A 382 -25.44 5.37 10.24
C THR A 382 -26.54 4.32 10.12
N GLY A 383 -26.23 3.07 9.73
CA GLY A 383 -27.19 1.97 9.71
C GLY A 383 -27.84 1.62 8.36
N GLY A 384 -27.27 2.04 7.23
CA GLY A 384 -27.63 1.54 5.88
C GLY A 384 -28.84 2.20 5.20
N ALA A 385 -28.62 2.57 3.92
CA ALA A 385 -29.55 3.04 2.89
C ALA A 385 -30.81 3.84 3.31
N VAL A 386 -30.76 5.17 3.16
CA VAL A 386 -32.02 5.90 2.87
C VAL A 386 -32.46 5.45 1.47
N PRO A 387 -33.62 4.79 1.31
CA PRO A 387 -34.11 4.46 -0.02
C PRO A 387 -34.26 5.75 -0.83
N PRO A 388 -34.00 5.73 -2.15
CA PRO A 388 -34.23 6.92 -2.96
C PRO A 388 -35.66 7.39 -2.73
N ALA A 389 -35.83 8.67 -2.39
CA ALA A 389 -37.15 9.27 -2.26
C ALA A 389 -37.90 8.98 -3.55
N GLN A 390 -38.98 8.20 -3.46
CA GLN A 390 -39.85 7.96 -4.60
C GLN A 390 -40.30 9.33 -5.13
N PRO A 391 -40.22 9.60 -6.44
CA PRO A 391 -40.82 10.80 -6.98
C PRO A 391 -42.30 10.75 -6.62
N SER A 392 -42.73 11.72 -5.83
CA SER A 392 -44.13 11.90 -5.46
C SER A 392 -44.92 11.95 -6.76
N ALA A 393 -45.65 10.87 -7.06
CA ALA A 393 -46.64 10.88 -8.10
C ALA A 393 -47.68 11.91 -7.66
N ALA A 394 -47.67 13.05 -8.35
CA ALA A 394 -48.69 14.06 -8.23
C ALA A 394 -50.05 13.38 -8.39
N VAL A 395 -50.89 13.50 -7.37
CA VAL A 395 -52.31 13.19 -7.46
C VAL A 395 -52.90 14.21 -8.44
N GLY A 396 -53.30 13.73 -9.61
CA GLY A 396 -54.12 14.43 -10.59
C GLY A 396 -55.37 13.63 -10.83
#